data_AF-A0A508YGK8-F1
#
_entry.id   AF-A0A508YGK8-F1
#
_cell.length_a   1.000
_cell.length_b   1.000
_cell.length_c   1.000
_cell.angle_alpha   90.00
_cell.angle_beta   90.00
_cell.angle_gamma   90.00
#
_symmetry.space_group_name_H-M   'P 1'
#
loop_
_entity.id
_entity.type
_entity.pdbx_description
1 polymer ?
#
loop_
_entity_poly.entity_id
_entity_poly.type
_entity_poly.pdbx_seq_one_letter_code
_entity_poly.pdbx_strand_id
1 'polypeptide(L)'
;MSGRDYLHIWYQAQLVGALIFLIAVAWWNVLIMGRGIRLLVFILALVALEGLMITIVTHVPRWLQVVDVFLQTMLQPIMLIMLWGTVTREIIVRLHLPARGVIAVTLLYYLIMFAPFASEIGGQLENVIARIVFLVYLFMTTVMMMQYFLPDKFIQPQLFKEFIGTGFWGAMAFFVSVTVLMRAWHLSWPGLVPTFGTGWSWWVMSVLLAVYVIYVAFDIFQTGWLQFDFHVQWNRRLVLTALEAGIAEETLCRFGILGALLYACRNLTQRVPIAVGLSALCFGLLHLPNAAVQKWDVTLLQAIFAIGLGLYLAVVYLYTGQLWLTMLMHFFIDAAIFCLTHHETIVGSTSLADWIALTIEFLYFVAVTLWMMFGNRRLVMERHADRFTGDHQHFDFSFDFRM
;
A
#
# COMPACT_ATOMS: atom_id res chain seq x y z
N MET A 1 10.85 27.95 3.41
CA MET A 1 10.91 26.54 3.85
C MET A 1 10.19 25.69 2.82
N SER A 2 10.87 24.69 2.26
CA SER A 2 10.28 23.74 1.31
C SER A 2 9.38 22.75 2.05
N GLY A 3 8.52 22.02 1.32
CA GLY A 3 7.74 20.91 1.91
C GLY A 3 8.61 19.79 2.49
N ARG A 4 9.91 19.70 2.14
CA ARG A 4 10.86 18.76 2.74
C ARG A 4 11.32 19.25 4.11
N ASP A 5 11.53 20.56 4.27
CA ASP A 5 11.96 21.16 5.54
C ASP A 5 10.93 20.92 6.65
N TYR A 6 9.63 20.98 6.33
CA TYR A 6 8.55 20.68 7.28
C TYR A 6 8.52 19.20 7.68
N LEU A 7 8.74 18.28 6.74
CA LEU A 7 8.78 16.84 7.02
C LEU A 7 10.00 16.48 7.87
N HIS A 8 11.13 17.14 7.66
CA HIS A 8 12.33 16.98 8.49
C HIS A 8 12.10 17.44 9.94
N ILE A 9 11.52 18.63 10.15
CA ILE A 9 11.19 19.12 11.50
C ILE A 9 10.19 18.19 12.18
N TRP A 10 9.19 17.72 11.45
CA TRP A 10 8.22 16.78 11.99
C TRP A 10 8.87 15.43 12.33
N TYR A 11 9.79 14.93 11.50
CA TYR A 11 10.56 13.72 11.80
C TYR A 11 11.32 13.85 13.14
N GLN A 12 12.03 14.96 13.35
CA GLN A 12 12.72 15.23 14.62
C GLN A 12 11.74 15.30 15.80
N ALA A 13 10.65 16.06 15.67
CA ALA A 13 9.63 16.18 16.70
C ALA A 13 8.98 14.82 17.02
N GLN A 14 8.79 13.98 16.02
CA GLN A 14 8.24 12.64 16.17
C GLN A 14 9.20 11.73 16.94
N LEU A 15 10.51 11.78 16.67
CA LEU A 15 11.51 11.02 17.43
C LEU A 15 11.61 11.48 18.89
N VAL A 16 11.59 12.80 19.13
CA VAL A 16 11.55 13.36 20.50
C VAL A 16 10.29 12.90 21.24
N GLY A 17 9.12 13.03 20.61
CA GLY A 17 7.86 12.56 21.17
C GLY A 17 7.89 11.05 21.44
N ALA A 18 8.42 10.26 20.51
CA ALA A 18 8.56 8.82 20.65
C ALA A 18 9.43 8.44 21.84
N LEU A 19 10.58 9.10 22.04
CA LEU A 19 11.45 8.88 23.20
C LEU A 19 10.74 9.17 24.52
N ILE A 20 10.05 10.31 24.61
CA ILE A 20 9.29 10.70 25.81
C ILE A 20 8.23 9.63 26.12
N PHE A 21 7.47 9.20 25.11
CA PHE A 21 6.44 8.17 25.31
C PHE A 21 7.02 6.79 25.59
N LEU A 22 8.16 6.41 25.02
CA LEU A 22 8.82 5.13 25.33
C LEU A 22 9.33 5.12 26.78
N ILE A 23 9.92 6.20 27.26
CA ILE A 23 10.35 6.34 28.66
C ILE A 23 9.14 6.27 29.59
N ALA A 24 8.07 6.99 29.26
CA ALA A 24 6.82 6.92 30.00
C ALA A 24 6.28 5.47 30.04
N VAL A 25 6.12 4.84 28.88
CA VAL A 25 5.60 3.47 28.75
C VAL A 25 6.46 2.48 29.53
N ALA A 26 7.79 2.59 29.45
CA ALA A 26 8.73 1.80 30.24
C ALA A 26 8.51 2.02 31.73
N TRP A 27 8.54 3.27 32.21
CA TRP A 27 8.36 3.60 33.62
C TRP A 27 7.03 3.08 34.19
N TRP A 28 5.92 3.34 33.49
CA TRP A 28 4.59 3.04 34.00
C TRP A 28 4.20 1.58 33.94
N ASN A 29 4.76 0.81 33.02
CA ASN A 29 4.38 -0.58 32.81
C ASN A 29 5.52 -1.56 33.09
N VAL A 30 6.68 -1.11 33.58
CA VAL A 30 7.86 -1.96 33.83
C VAL A 30 7.54 -3.18 34.69
N LEU A 31 6.67 -3.04 35.69
CA LEU A 31 6.29 -4.12 36.61
C LEU A 31 5.28 -5.11 36.01
N ILE A 32 4.51 -4.69 35.00
CA ILE A 32 3.41 -5.47 34.40
C ILE A 32 3.84 -6.09 33.06
N MET A 33 4.81 -5.49 32.38
CA MET A 33 5.31 -5.98 31.10
C MET A 33 6.02 -7.32 31.22
N GLY A 34 5.84 -8.20 30.23
CA GLY A 34 6.71 -9.36 30.06
C GLY A 34 8.15 -8.93 29.78
N ARG A 35 9.13 -9.81 30.08
CA ARG A 35 10.56 -9.54 29.83
C ARG A 35 10.83 -9.15 28.37
N GLY A 36 10.20 -9.81 27.41
CA GLY A 36 10.37 -9.52 25.98
C GLY A 36 9.88 -8.12 25.58
N ILE A 37 8.73 -7.68 26.08
CA ILE A 37 8.17 -6.35 25.78
C ILE A 37 9.07 -5.26 26.36
N ARG A 38 9.60 -5.43 27.58
CA ARG A 38 10.57 -4.48 28.15
C ARG A 38 11.82 -4.34 27.29
N LEU A 39 12.36 -5.47 26.83
CA LEU A 39 13.53 -5.47 25.95
C LEU A 39 13.22 -4.76 24.63
N LEU A 40 12.06 -5.02 24.03
CA LEU A 40 11.63 -4.33 22.82
C LEU A 40 11.54 -2.81 23.03
N VAL A 41 10.85 -2.34 24.08
CA VAL A 41 10.73 -0.91 24.39
C VAL A 41 12.10 -0.27 24.57
N PHE A 42 13.04 -0.96 25.24
CA PHE A 42 14.41 -0.48 25.41
C PHE A 42 15.14 -0.36 24.06
N ILE A 43 15.07 -1.38 23.20
CA ILE A 43 15.67 -1.35 21.86
C ILE A 43 15.09 -0.20 21.02
N LEU A 44 13.76 -0.02 21.03
CA LEU A 44 13.11 1.06 20.30
C LEU A 44 13.54 2.44 20.82
N ALA A 45 13.75 2.59 22.13
CA ALA A 45 14.23 3.84 22.72
C ALA A 45 15.67 4.15 22.30
N LEU A 46 16.54 3.14 22.21
CA LEU A 46 17.90 3.32 21.71
C LEU A 46 17.90 3.75 20.24
N VAL A 47 17.07 3.13 19.41
CA VAL A 47 16.95 3.47 17.98
C VAL A 47 16.38 4.86 17.78
N ALA A 48 15.36 5.26 18.54
CA ALA A 48 14.83 6.62 18.47
C ALA A 48 15.85 7.68 18.91
N LEU A 49 16.67 7.36 19.92
CA LEU A 49 17.74 8.25 20.40
C LEU A 49 18.84 8.37 19.35
N GLU A 50 19.26 7.26 18.76
CA GLU A 50 20.28 7.23 17.73
C GLU A 50 19.87 8.04 16.49
N GLY A 51 18.67 7.80 15.95
CA GLY A 51 18.15 8.61 14.84
C GLY A 51 18.06 10.09 15.17
N LEU A 52 17.61 10.45 16.38
CA LEU A 52 17.54 11.85 16.80
C LEU A 52 18.93 12.48 16.85
N MET A 53 19.91 11.79 17.42
CA MET A 53 21.30 12.26 17.49
C MET A 53 21.88 12.48 16.09
N ILE A 54 21.60 11.59 15.14
CA ILE A 54 22.05 11.72 13.75
C ILE A 54 21.46 12.96 13.07
N THR A 55 20.22 13.34 13.39
CA THR A 55 19.63 14.57 12.84
C THR A 55 20.22 15.87 13.40
N ILE A 56 20.86 15.82 14.58
CA ILE A 56 21.40 17.01 15.27
C ILE A 56 22.91 17.17 15.01
N VAL A 57 23.63 16.06 14.86
CA VAL A 57 25.07 16.06 14.66
C VAL A 57 25.42 16.52 13.24
N THR A 58 26.28 17.53 13.13
CA THR A 58 26.64 18.14 11.84
C THR A 58 27.48 17.21 10.95
N HIS A 59 28.25 16.30 11.55
CA HIS A 59 29.15 15.38 10.84
C HIS A 59 28.94 13.95 11.35
N VAL A 60 28.11 13.20 10.65
CA VAL A 60 27.87 11.77 10.93
C VAL A 60 28.66 10.94 9.92
N PRO A 61 29.50 9.98 10.36
CA PRO A 61 30.25 9.14 9.43
C PRO A 61 29.29 8.27 8.60
N ARG A 62 29.63 8.05 7.31
CA ARG A 62 28.74 7.35 6.36
C ARG A 62 28.27 5.98 6.84
N TRP A 63 29.14 5.21 7.50
CA TRP A 63 28.77 3.88 8.01
C TRP A 63 27.65 3.96 9.05
N LEU A 64 27.65 5.01 9.89
CA LEU A 64 26.64 5.20 10.92
C LEU A 64 25.31 5.65 10.29
N GLN A 65 25.34 6.48 9.24
CA GLN A 65 24.13 6.83 8.47
C GLN A 65 23.49 5.59 7.84
N VAL A 66 24.29 4.68 7.28
CA VAL A 66 23.77 3.44 6.68
C VAL A 66 23.16 2.52 7.75
N VAL A 67 23.79 2.43 8.92
CA VAL A 67 23.26 1.66 10.06
C VAL A 67 21.94 2.26 10.56
N ASP A 68 21.87 3.58 10.74
CA ASP A 68 20.64 4.28 11.13
C ASP A 68 19.52 4.03 10.13
N VAL A 69 19.75 4.28 8.84
CA VAL A 69 18.75 4.02 7.79
C VAL A 69 18.25 2.59 7.89
N PHE A 70 19.13 1.61 8.07
CA PHE A 70 18.73 0.21 8.24
C PHE A 70 17.89 -0.02 9.51
N LEU A 71 18.33 0.49 10.66
CA LEU A 71 17.65 0.32 11.94
C LEU A 71 16.29 1.02 11.95
N GLN A 72 16.22 2.29 11.53
CA GLN A 72 14.98 3.05 11.43
C GLN A 72 14.02 2.40 10.45
N THR A 73 14.52 1.95 9.28
CA THR A 73 13.69 1.25 8.29
C THR A 73 13.00 0.04 8.90
N MET A 74 13.69 -0.72 9.76
CA MET A 74 13.18 -1.95 10.38
C MET A 74 12.38 -1.76 11.66
N LEU A 75 12.59 -0.68 12.41
CA LEU A 75 12.08 -0.55 13.77
C LEU A 75 11.19 0.68 13.98
N GLN A 76 11.35 1.75 13.19
CA GLN A 76 10.56 2.95 13.37
C GLN A 76 9.06 2.74 13.08
N PRO A 77 8.63 2.03 12.02
CA PRO A 77 7.20 1.74 11.82
C PRO A 77 6.58 0.95 12.98
N ILE A 78 7.28 -0.06 13.49
CA ILE A 78 6.85 -0.86 14.64
C ILE A 78 6.72 0.04 15.88
N MET A 79 7.72 0.89 16.13
CA MET A 79 7.69 1.85 17.23
C MET A 79 6.49 2.78 17.14
N LEU A 80 6.24 3.37 15.97
CA LEU A 80 5.15 4.31 15.77
C LEU A 80 3.78 3.67 16.00
N ILE A 81 3.56 2.45 15.49
CA ILE A 81 2.30 1.71 15.69
C ILE A 81 2.13 1.31 17.16
N MET A 82 3.19 0.80 17.80
CA MET A 82 3.15 0.42 19.21
C MET A 82 2.83 1.61 20.11
N LEU A 83 3.50 2.74 19.88
CA LEU A 83 3.25 3.97 20.62
C LEU A 83 1.86 4.52 20.35
N TRP A 84 1.42 4.54 19.09
CA TRP A 84 0.07 4.94 18.73
C TRP A 84 -0.98 4.15 19.51
N GLY A 85 -0.91 2.81 19.49
CA GLY A 85 -1.88 1.96 20.18
C GLY A 85 -1.81 2.11 21.71
N THR A 86 -0.60 2.14 22.27
CA THR A 86 -0.38 2.27 23.71
C THR A 86 -0.84 3.63 24.22
N VAL A 87 -0.42 4.73 23.59
CA VAL A 87 -0.79 6.09 23.98
C VAL A 87 -2.31 6.29 23.83
N THR A 88 -2.91 5.82 22.74
CA THR A 88 -4.38 5.85 22.55
C THR A 88 -5.08 5.18 23.74
N ARG A 89 -4.65 3.98 24.12
CA ARG A 89 -5.20 3.26 25.27
C ARG A 89 -5.03 4.02 26.58
N GLU A 90 -3.84 4.54 26.87
CA GLU A 90 -3.57 5.22 28.13
C GLU A 90 -4.35 6.54 28.26
N ILE A 91 -4.55 7.27 27.16
CA ILE A 91 -5.43 8.45 27.11
C ILE A 91 -6.87 8.07 27.49
N ILE A 92 -7.39 6.96 26.97
CA ILE A 92 -8.75 6.49 27.28
C ILE A 92 -8.85 6.03 28.74
N VAL A 93 -7.93 5.17 29.17
CA VAL A 93 -8.04 4.48 30.46
C VAL A 93 -7.65 5.36 31.63
N ARG A 94 -6.58 6.15 31.51
CA ARG A 94 -6.03 6.92 32.65
C ARG A 94 -6.50 8.35 32.68
N LEU A 95 -6.59 9.01 31.53
CA LEU A 95 -7.14 10.36 31.46
C LEU A 95 -8.68 10.35 31.44
N HIS A 96 -9.29 9.16 31.42
CA HIS A 96 -10.74 8.95 31.40
C HIS A 96 -11.43 9.73 30.27
N LEU A 97 -10.71 9.93 29.17
CA LEU A 97 -11.22 10.66 28.01
C LEU A 97 -12.16 9.76 27.17
N PRO A 98 -13.20 10.34 26.54
CA PRO A 98 -14.15 9.56 25.76
C PRO A 98 -13.49 8.81 24.61
N ALA A 99 -13.58 7.47 24.61
CA ALA A 99 -12.94 6.60 23.64
C ALA A 99 -13.21 6.98 22.18
N ARG A 100 -14.46 7.34 21.85
CA ARG A 100 -14.87 7.73 20.49
C ARG A 100 -14.06 8.92 19.97
N GLY A 101 -13.90 9.96 20.78
CA GLY A 101 -13.17 11.16 20.40
C GLY A 101 -11.67 10.90 20.28
N VAL A 102 -11.10 10.17 21.25
CA VAL A 102 -9.68 9.81 21.23
C VAL A 102 -9.34 9.00 19.99
N ILE A 103 -10.13 7.96 19.67
CA ILE A 103 -9.88 7.12 18.50
C ILE A 103 -10.02 7.90 17.20
N ALA A 104 -11.04 8.74 17.07
CA ALA A 104 -11.19 9.57 15.86
C ALA A 104 -9.93 10.42 15.61
N VAL A 105 -9.41 11.08 16.66
CA VAL A 105 -8.18 11.89 16.56
C VAL A 105 -6.95 11.03 16.26
N THR A 106 -6.80 9.88 16.92
CA THR A 106 -5.62 9.04 16.72
C THR A 106 -5.64 8.31 15.37
N LEU A 107 -6.83 8.01 14.81
CA LEU A 107 -6.98 7.54 13.43
C LEU A 107 -6.57 8.62 12.42
N LEU A 108 -6.98 9.88 12.62
CA LEU A 108 -6.53 10.98 11.76
C LEU A 108 -5.01 11.15 11.80
N TYR A 109 -4.40 11.02 12.98
CA TYR A 109 -2.94 11.03 13.09
C TYR A 109 -2.31 9.85 12.35
N TYR A 110 -2.87 8.64 12.48
CA TYR A 110 -2.34 7.43 11.83
C TYR A 110 -2.21 7.59 10.30
N LEU A 111 -3.15 8.29 9.65
CA LEU A 111 -3.12 8.56 8.21
C LEU A 111 -1.83 9.24 7.74
N ILE A 112 -1.27 10.12 8.58
CA ILE A 112 -0.15 10.97 8.21
C ILE A 112 1.13 10.62 9.01
N MET A 113 1.01 9.78 10.03
CA MET A 113 2.07 9.46 10.99
C MET A 113 3.38 8.98 10.33
N PHE A 114 3.29 8.24 9.23
CA PHE A 114 4.46 7.67 8.56
C PHE A 114 5.06 8.58 7.49
N ALA A 115 4.41 9.69 7.13
CA ALA A 115 4.90 10.64 6.13
C ALA A 115 6.31 11.20 6.42
N PRO A 116 6.64 11.70 7.64
CA PRO A 116 7.99 12.18 7.92
C PRO A 116 9.03 11.07 7.81
N PHE A 117 8.73 9.88 8.33
CA PHE A 117 9.60 8.70 8.22
C PHE A 117 9.83 8.27 6.76
N ALA A 118 8.77 8.23 5.95
CA ALA A 118 8.85 7.87 4.54
C ALA A 118 9.73 8.86 3.75
N SER A 119 9.66 10.16 4.07
CA SER A 119 10.50 11.19 3.47
C SER A 119 11.98 11.06 3.89
N GLU A 120 12.24 11.02 5.19
CA GLU A 120 13.59 11.16 5.72
C GLU A 120 14.39 9.86 5.67
N ILE A 121 13.78 8.72 5.98
CA ILE A 121 14.46 7.42 5.99
C ILE A 121 14.21 6.66 4.70
N GLY A 122 12.94 6.52 4.31
CA GLY A 122 12.58 5.84 3.07
C GLY A 122 13.20 6.51 1.84
N GLY A 123 13.26 7.85 1.82
CA GLY A 123 13.88 8.62 0.74
C GLY A 123 15.36 8.34 0.50
N GLN A 124 16.10 7.85 1.51
CA GLN A 124 17.52 7.51 1.39
C GLN A 124 17.77 6.18 0.67
N LEU A 125 16.72 5.40 0.39
CA LEU A 125 16.83 4.12 -0.31
C LEU A 125 17.02 4.33 -1.81
N GLU A 126 18.26 4.25 -2.28
CA GLU A 126 18.60 4.42 -3.70
C GLU A 126 18.46 3.12 -4.52
N ASN A 127 18.73 1.96 -3.90
CA ASN A 127 18.72 0.68 -4.59
C ASN A 127 17.29 0.17 -4.84
N VAL A 128 16.98 -0.23 -6.08
CA VAL A 128 15.63 -0.72 -6.45
C VAL A 128 15.14 -1.91 -5.64
N ILE A 129 16.02 -2.86 -5.30
CA ILE A 129 15.66 -4.01 -4.46
C ILE A 129 15.31 -3.53 -3.06
N ALA A 130 16.10 -2.62 -2.50
CA ALA A 130 15.80 -2.02 -1.19
C ALA A 130 14.47 -1.25 -1.20
N ARG A 131 14.17 -0.50 -2.28
CA ARG A 131 12.89 0.19 -2.46
C ARG A 131 11.71 -0.80 -2.47
N ILE A 132 11.80 -1.89 -3.24
CA ILE A 132 10.74 -2.90 -3.33
C ILE A 132 10.55 -3.61 -1.98
N VAL A 133 11.64 -4.07 -1.35
CA VAL A 133 11.56 -4.72 -0.04
C VAL A 133 10.97 -3.77 1.01
N PHE A 134 11.37 -2.50 0.98
CA PHE A 134 10.83 -1.49 1.88
C PHE A 134 9.34 -1.22 1.65
N LEU A 135 8.88 -1.12 0.41
CA LEU A 135 7.46 -0.96 0.09
C LEU A 135 6.62 -2.12 0.63
N VAL A 136 7.08 -3.37 0.44
CA VAL A 136 6.40 -4.56 0.96
C VAL A 136 6.41 -4.58 2.48
N TYR A 137 7.55 -4.26 3.10
CA TYR A 137 7.65 -4.18 4.56
C TYR A 137 6.73 -3.07 5.13
N LEU A 138 6.69 -1.91 4.49
CA LEU A 138 5.83 -0.80 4.90
C LEU A 138 4.36 -1.20 4.75
N PHE A 139 3.95 -1.83 3.65
CA PHE A 139 2.61 -2.38 3.49
C PHE A 139 2.23 -3.34 4.63
N MET A 140 3.06 -4.35 4.89
CA MET A 140 2.81 -5.35 5.94
C MET A 140 2.70 -4.70 7.32
N THR A 141 3.51 -3.69 7.61
CA THR A 141 3.47 -3.01 8.91
C THR A 141 2.28 -2.06 9.03
N THR A 142 2.11 -1.13 8.09
CA THR A 142 1.10 -0.07 8.21
C THR A 142 -0.33 -0.58 8.05
N VAL A 143 -0.53 -1.59 7.20
CA VAL A 143 -1.86 -2.15 6.91
C VAL A 143 -2.23 -3.24 7.92
N MET A 144 -1.34 -4.20 8.17
CA MET A 144 -1.71 -5.42 8.90
C MET A 144 -1.51 -5.33 10.42
N MET A 145 -0.63 -4.46 10.91
CA MET A 145 -0.24 -4.52 12.33
C MET A 145 -1.12 -3.71 13.29
N MET A 146 -1.95 -2.81 12.78
CA MET A 146 -2.72 -1.86 13.59
C MET A 146 -3.58 -2.55 14.67
N GLN A 147 -4.26 -3.64 14.30
CA GLN A 147 -5.14 -4.42 15.16
C GLN A 147 -4.43 -5.08 16.36
N TYR A 148 -3.12 -5.33 16.28
CA TYR A 148 -2.38 -5.99 17.36
C TYR A 148 -2.02 -5.04 18.52
N PHE A 149 -2.00 -3.73 18.28
CA PHE A 149 -1.53 -2.75 19.26
C PHE A 149 -2.64 -1.94 19.94
N LEU A 150 -3.89 -1.98 19.43
CA LEU A 150 -5.05 -1.37 20.07
C LEU A 150 -6.16 -2.41 20.30
N PRO A 151 -6.39 -2.88 21.54
CA PRO A 151 -7.38 -3.90 21.81
C PRO A 151 -8.83 -3.47 21.53
N ASP A 152 -9.63 -4.35 20.93
CA ASP A 152 -11.04 -4.14 20.53
C ASP A 152 -11.94 -3.53 21.60
N LYS A 153 -11.73 -3.88 22.87
CA LYS A 153 -12.56 -3.35 23.97
C LYS A 153 -12.51 -1.83 24.09
N PHE A 154 -11.42 -1.20 23.62
CA PHE A 154 -11.25 0.25 23.62
C PHE A 154 -11.81 0.89 22.35
N ILE A 155 -12.02 0.10 21.28
CA ILE A 155 -12.42 0.61 19.98
C ILE A 155 -13.94 0.74 19.91
N GLN A 156 -14.45 1.97 19.93
CA GLN A 156 -15.87 2.26 19.74
C GLN A 156 -16.06 3.52 18.90
N PRO A 157 -17.07 3.59 18.02
CA PRO A 157 -18.11 2.58 17.73
C PRO A 157 -17.62 1.40 16.89
N GLN A 158 -18.51 0.42 16.62
CA GLN A 158 -18.24 -0.78 15.79
C GLN A 158 -17.60 -0.44 14.43
N LEU A 159 -17.97 0.70 13.83
CA LEU A 159 -17.38 1.18 12.58
C LEU A 159 -15.85 1.32 12.67
N PHE A 160 -15.31 1.82 13.80
CA PHE A 160 -13.85 1.95 13.97
C PHE A 160 -13.17 0.60 14.12
N LYS A 161 -13.85 -0.39 14.72
CA LYS A 161 -13.33 -1.77 14.77
C LYS A 161 -13.21 -2.34 13.37
N GLU A 162 -14.18 -2.09 12.52
CA GLU A 162 -14.15 -2.57 11.13
C GLU A 162 -13.07 -1.84 10.32
N PHE A 163 -12.92 -0.52 10.46
CA PHE A 163 -11.83 0.23 9.80
C PHE A 163 -10.43 -0.29 10.18
N ILE A 164 -10.22 -0.64 11.45
CA ILE A 164 -8.94 -1.16 11.94
C ILE A 164 -8.78 -2.64 11.57
N GLY A 165 -9.80 -3.45 11.81
CA GLY A 165 -9.75 -4.90 11.66
C GLY A 165 -9.77 -5.39 10.21
N THR A 166 -10.25 -4.57 9.27
CA THR A 166 -10.15 -4.86 7.82
C THR A 166 -8.85 -4.36 7.20
N GLY A 167 -8.05 -3.56 7.91
CA GLY A 167 -6.86 -2.92 7.34
C GLY A 167 -7.14 -1.67 6.50
N PHE A 168 -8.41 -1.35 6.19
CA PHE A 168 -8.80 -0.21 5.35
C PHE A 168 -8.14 1.11 5.77
N TRP A 169 -8.13 1.41 7.07
CA TRP A 169 -7.50 2.65 7.54
C TRP A 169 -5.98 2.64 7.39
N GLY A 170 -5.37 1.46 7.53
CA GLY A 170 -3.96 1.24 7.27
C GLY A 170 -3.60 1.38 5.79
N ALA A 171 -4.47 0.94 4.88
CA ALA A 171 -4.31 1.15 3.44
C ALA A 171 -4.31 2.64 3.05
N MET A 172 -5.20 3.43 3.66
CA MET A 172 -5.22 4.89 3.48
C MET A 172 -3.91 5.54 3.96
N ALA A 173 -3.42 5.15 5.14
CA ALA A 173 -2.14 5.63 5.66
C ALA A 173 -0.96 5.19 4.78
N PHE A 174 -0.98 3.95 4.29
CA PHE A 174 0.01 3.41 3.36
C PHE A 174 0.05 4.21 2.06
N PHE A 175 -1.11 4.53 1.48
CA PHE A 175 -1.20 5.38 0.28
C PHE A 175 -0.57 6.75 0.46
N VAL A 176 -0.86 7.43 1.57
CA VAL A 176 -0.24 8.73 1.91
C VAL A 176 1.27 8.56 2.04
N SER A 177 1.72 7.51 2.73
CA SER A 177 3.13 7.23 2.98
C SER A 177 3.91 6.97 1.69
N VAL A 178 3.37 6.14 0.79
CA VAL A 178 3.98 5.85 -0.51
C VAL A 178 3.96 7.09 -1.39
N THR A 179 2.93 7.93 -1.34
CA THR A 179 2.93 9.21 -2.08
C THR A 179 4.07 10.14 -1.65
N VAL A 180 4.33 10.24 -0.34
CA VAL A 180 5.48 10.99 0.18
C VAL A 180 6.80 10.34 -0.19
N LEU A 181 6.89 9.01 -0.12
CA LEU A 181 8.07 8.23 -0.48
C LEU A 181 8.44 8.39 -1.96
N MET A 182 7.46 8.32 -2.85
CA MET A 182 7.65 8.47 -4.30
C MET A 182 8.17 9.87 -4.63
N ARG A 183 7.66 10.90 -3.95
CA ARG A 183 8.23 12.26 -4.01
C ARG A 183 9.69 12.29 -3.55
N ALA A 184 10.01 11.65 -2.44
CA ALA A 184 11.38 11.58 -1.92
C ALA A 184 12.33 10.81 -2.87
N TRP A 185 11.82 9.83 -3.61
CA TRP A 185 12.53 9.11 -4.66
C TRP A 185 12.52 9.78 -6.03
N HIS A 186 11.97 10.97 -6.10
CA HIS A 186 11.91 11.78 -7.29
C HIS A 186 11.02 11.20 -8.43
N LEU A 187 9.98 10.44 -8.09
CA LEU A 187 9.06 9.79 -9.04
C LEU A 187 7.65 10.38 -8.95
N SER A 188 7.05 10.82 -10.06
CA SER A 188 5.86 11.69 -10.14
C SER A 188 4.57 11.22 -9.44
N TRP A 189 3.58 12.12 -9.39
CA TRP A 189 2.26 11.94 -8.77
C TRP A 189 1.52 10.67 -9.24
N PRO A 190 0.77 9.98 -8.35
CA PRO A 190 0.05 8.74 -8.69
C PRO A 190 -1.06 8.90 -9.73
N GLY A 191 -1.53 10.12 -9.99
CA GLY A 191 -2.64 10.35 -10.93
C GLY A 191 -4.00 10.10 -10.29
N LEU A 192 -4.46 11.07 -9.48
CA LEU A 192 -5.79 11.08 -8.86
C LEU A 192 -6.78 12.01 -9.56
N VAL A 193 -6.29 12.85 -10.47
CA VAL A 193 -7.09 13.80 -11.25
C VAL A 193 -7.12 13.33 -12.70
N PRO A 194 -8.31 13.15 -13.31
CA PRO A 194 -8.45 12.70 -14.69
C PRO A 194 -7.75 13.63 -15.69
N THR A 195 -6.50 13.31 -16.01
CA THR A 195 -5.67 14.02 -16.97
C THR A 195 -5.02 13.00 -17.88
N PHE A 196 -5.37 13.04 -19.17
CA PHE A 196 -4.86 12.09 -20.14
C PHE A 196 -3.68 12.68 -20.91
N GLY A 197 -2.66 11.84 -21.16
CA GLY A 197 -1.47 12.25 -21.88
C GLY A 197 -1.70 12.44 -23.38
N THR A 198 -0.72 13.05 -24.05
CA THR A 198 -0.72 13.20 -25.51
C THR A 198 -0.77 11.86 -26.23
N GLY A 199 -1.60 11.74 -27.26
CA GLY A 199 -1.77 10.51 -28.05
C GLY A 199 -2.69 9.46 -27.43
N TRP A 200 -3.36 9.79 -26.32
CA TRP A 200 -4.46 9.01 -25.74
C TRP A 200 -5.62 8.82 -26.72
N SER A 201 -6.32 7.68 -26.62
CA SER A 201 -7.48 7.35 -27.46
C SER A 201 -8.62 6.80 -26.62
N TRP A 202 -9.79 7.43 -26.75
CA TRP A 202 -11.03 6.96 -26.14
C TRP A 202 -11.43 5.57 -26.62
N TRP A 203 -11.11 5.20 -27.87
CA TRP A 203 -11.38 3.85 -28.36
C TRP A 203 -10.60 2.78 -27.59
N VAL A 204 -9.30 3.01 -27.34
CA VAL A 204 -8.47 2.09 -26.57
C VAL A 204 -8.99 2.00 -25.13
N MET A 205 -9.38 3.13 -24.54
CA MET A 205 -10.02 3.14 -23.22
C MET A 205 -11.31 2.32 -23.19
N SER A 206 -12.19 2.50 -24.18
CA SER A 206 -13.43 1.73 -24.30
C SER A 206 -13.16 0.23 -24.43
N VAL A 207 -12.13 -0.17 -25.19
CA VAL A 207 -11.71 -1.58 -25.28
C VAL A 207 -11.21 -2.09 -23.92
N LEU A 208 -10.36 -1.34 -23.22
CA LEU A 208 -9.88 -1.74 -21.89
C LEU A 208 -11.04 -1.89 -20.90
N LEU A 209 -11.98 -0.94 -20.85
CA LEU A 209 -13.16 -1.02 -20.01
C LEU A 209 -14.10 -2.17 -20.40
N ALA A 210 -14.31 -2.40 -21.70
CA ALA A 210 -15.11 -3.52 -22.17
C ALA A 210 -14.49 -4.86 -21.77
N VAL A 211 -13.16 -4.98 -21.87
CA VAL A 211 -12.41 -6.16 -21.42
C VAL A 211 -12.66 -6.42 -19.93
N TYR A 212 -12.57 -5.37 -19.11
CA TYR A 212 -12.85 -5.47 -17.68
C TYR A 212 -14.29 -5.89 -17.38
N VAL A 213 -15.27 -5.23 -18.00
CA VAL A 213 -16.70 -5.51 -17.76
C VAL A 213 -17.06 -6.93 -18.20
N ILE A 214 -16.53 -7.40 -19.34
CA ILE A 214 -16.75 -8.76 -19.81
C ILE A 214 -16.17 -9.76 -18.81
N TYR A 215 -14.95 -9.52 -18.31
CA TYR A 215 -14.34 -10.37 -17.29
C TYR A 215 -15.19 -10.42 -16.01
N VAL A 216 -15.53 -9.26 -15.43
CA VAL A 216 -16.33 -9.20 -14.19
C VAL A 216 -17.70 -9.88 -14.39
N ALA A 217 -18.35 -9.67 -15.54
CA ALA A 217 -19.62 -10.33 -15.83
C ALA A 217 -19.48 -11.85 -15.95
N PHE A 218 -18.39 -12.33 -16.55
CA PHE A 218 -18.10 -13.76 -16.69
C PHE A 218 -17.75 -14.41 -15.34
N ASP A 219 -16.97 -13.74 -14.51
CA ASP A 219 -16.57 -14.21 -13.18
C ASP A 219 -17.78 -14.30 -12.22
N ILE A 220 -18.64 -13.28 -12.22
CA ILE A 220 -19.93 -13.31 -11.53
C ILE A 220 -20.82 -14.45 -12.08
N PHE A 221 -20.84 -14.64 -13.40
CA PHE A 221 -21.64 -15.70 -14.04
C PHE A 221 -21.18 -17.09 -13.60
N GLN A 222 -19.88 -17.36 -13.60
CA GLN A 222 -19.34 -18.64 -13.14
C GLN A 222 -19.64 -18.89 -11.65
N THR A 223 -19.51 -17.86 -10.83
CA THR A 223 -19.67 -17.97 -9.38
C THR A 223 -21.14 -18.10 -8.94
N GLY A 224 -22.09 -17.53 -9.69
CA GLY A 224 -23.47 -17.31 -9.21
C GLY A 224 -24.64 -17.95 -10.00
N TRP A 225 -24.49 -18.41 -11.25
CA TRP A 225 -25.68 -18.74 -12.07
C TRP A 225 -26.45 -20.00 -11.69
N LEU A 226 -25.88 -20.94 -10.92
CA LEU A 226 -26.63 -22.10 -10.43
C LEU A 226 -27.54 -21.78 -9.23
N GLN A 227 -27.41 -20.60 -8.64
CA GLN A 227 -28.16 -20.13 -7.46
C GLN A 227 -28.75 -18.76 -7.77
N PHE A 228 -29.68 -18.70 -8.74
CA PHE A 228 -30.34 -17.50 -9.30
C PHE A 228 -30.98 -16.58 -8.24
N ASP A 229 -30.16 -15.96 -7.39
CA ASP A 229 -30.56 -15.08 -6.32
C ASP A 229 -29.65 -13.84 -6.34
N PHE A 230 -30.05 -12.83 -7.12
CA PHE A 230 -29.35 -11.54 -7.22
C PHE A 230 -29.45 -10.69 -5.93
N HIS A 231 -29.79 -11.30 -4.79
CA HIS A 231 -29.76 -10.64 -3.49
C HIS A 231 -28.30 -10.54 -2.98
N VAL A 232 -27.50 -9.70 -3.63
CA VAL A 232 -26.20 -9.29 -3.12
C VAL A 232 -26.41 -8.61 -1.78
N GLN A 233 -26.14 -9.32 -0.68
CA GLN A 233 -26.16 -8.74 0.65
C GLN A 233 -24.90 -7.93 0.85
N TRP A 234 -25.01 -6.62 0.70
CA TRP A 234 -23.93 -5.68 0.94
C TRP A 234 -23.49 -5.73 2.40
N ASN A 235 -22.42 -6.48 2.66
CA ASN A 235 -21.77 -6.53 3.96
C ASN A 235 -20.68 -5.46 4.01
N ARG A 236 -20.84 -4.48 4.90
CA ARG A 236 -19.91 -3.36 5.07
C ARG A 236 -18.47 -3.82 5.31
N ARG A 237 -18.26 -4.91 6.07
CA ARG A 237 -16.93 -5.43 6.34
C ARG A 237 -16.28 -5.95 5.05
N LEU A 238 -17.01 -6.72 4.24
CA LEU A 238 -16.52 -7.24 2.96
C LEU A 238 -16.19 -6.11 1.97
N VAL A 239 -17.03 -5.07 1.94
CA VAL A 239 -16.78 -3.87 1.12
C VAL A 239 -15.52 -3.13 1.59
N LEU A 240 -15.31 -3.02 2.90
CA LEU A 240 -14.11 -2.41 3.46
C LEU A 240 -12.84 -3.23 3.17
N THR A 241 -12.92 -4.56 3.22
CA THR A 241 -11.83 -5.46 2.83
C THR A 241 -11.51 -5.32 1.33
N ALA A 242 -12.52 -5.27 0.46
CA ALA A 242 -12.29 -5.03 -0.97
C ALA A 242 -11.71 -3.64 -1.26
N LEU A 243 -12.14 -2.61 -0.50
CA LEU A 243 -11.57 -1.26 -0.60
C LEU A 243 -10.11 -1.23 -0.12
N GLU A 244 -9.82 -1.96 0.97
CA GLU A 244 -8.46 -2.12 1.48
C GLU A 244 -7.55 -2.72 0.41
N ALA A 245 -7.91 -3.87 -0.15
CA ALA A 245 -7.14 -4.52 -1.22
C ALA A 245 -6.97 -3.60 -2.43
N GLY A 246 -8.06 -3.01 -2.93
CA GLY A 246 -8.02 -2.10 -4.07
C GLY A 246 -7.13 -0.88 -3.85
N ILE A 247 -7.08 -0.31 -2.64
CA ILE A 247 -6.21 0.83 -2.33
C ILE A 247 -4.78 0.37 -2.10
N ALA A 248 -4.55 -0.59 -1.20
CA ALA A 248 -3.23 -0.94 -0.72
C ALA A 248 -2.42 -1.68 -1.77
N GLU A 249 -3.02 -2.66 -2.45
CA GLU A 249 -2.33 -3.49 -3.44
C GLU A 249 -2.02 -2.70 -4.71
N GLU A 250 -2.91 -1.80 -5.15
CA GLU A 250 -2.63 -0.92 -6.28
C GLU A 250 -1.60 0.16 -5.95
N THR A 251 -1.63 0.71 -4.73
CA THR A 251 -0.57 1.59 -4.22
C THR A 251 0.78 0.87 -4.24
N LEU A 252 0.83 -0.36 -3.74
CA LEU A 252 2.05 -1.14 -3.67
C LEU A 252 2.56 -1.50 -5.07
N CYS A 253 1.71 -2.09 -5.90
CA CYS A 253 2.11 -2.69 -7.16
C CYS A 253 2.18 -1.68 -8.31
N ARG A 254 1.13 -0.89 -8.54
CA ARG A 254 1.02 -0.02 -9.74
C ARG A 254 1.73 1.30 -9.54
N PHE A 255 1.73 1.81 -8.30
CA PHE A 255 2.41 3.06 -8.00
C PHE A 255 3.84 2.83 -7.50
N GLY A 256 4.03 2.10 -6.41
CA GLY A 256 5.33 1.87 -5.79
C GLY A 256 6.29 0.99 -6.62
N ILE A 257 5.98 -0.30 -6.73
CA ILE A 257 6.86 -1.32 -7.34
C ILE A 257 7.06 -1.03 -8.83
N LEU A 258 5.97 -0.86 -9.60
CA LEU A 258 6.07 -0.52 -11.02
C LEU A 258 6.87 0.77 -11.23
N GLY A 259 6.64 1.79 -10.42
CA GLY A 259 7.39 3.04 -10.47
C GLY A 259 8.90 2.86 -10.23
N ALA A 260 9.26 2.10 -9.20
CA ALA A 260 10.66 1.77 -8.90
C ALA A 260 11.32 0.95 -10.03
N LEU A 261 10.57 0.02 -10.64
CA LEU A 261 11.03 -0.79 -11.76
C LEU A 261 11.20 0.03 -13.04
N LEU A 262 10.27 0.94 -13.36
CA LEU A 262 10.39 1.85 -14.50
C LEU A 262 11.63 2.73 -14.36
N TYR A 263 11.90 3.24 -13.16
CA TYR A 263 13.11 4.00 -12.87
C TYR A 263 14.37 3.15 -13.04
N ALA A 264 14.39 1.93 -12.51
CA ALA A 264 15.53 1.01 -12.65
C ALA A 264 15.80 0.63 -14.11
N CYS A 265 14.74 0.45 -14.90
CA CYS A 265 14.81 0.08 -16.30
C CYS A 265 14.89 1.27 -17.26
N ARG A 266 14.99 2.53 -16.78
CA ARG A 266 14.84 3.75 -17.61
C ARG A 266 15.76 3.84 -18.84
N ASN A 267 16.92 3.20 -18.78
CA ASN A 267 17.91 3.17 -19.87
C ASN A 267 17.73 1.97 -20.83
N LEU A 268 16.72 1.12 -20.61
CA LEU A 268 16.43 -0.04 -21.44
C LEU A 268 15.38 0.28 -22.51
N THR A 269 15.59 -0.21 -23.73
CA THR A 269 14.60 -0.07 -24.82
C THR A 269 13.30 -0.83 -24.56
N GLN A 270 13.34 -1.88 -23.73
CA GLN A 270 12.18 -2.68 -23.33
C GLN A 270 11.71 -2.38 -21.91
N ARG A 271 11.94 -1.16 -21.40
CA ARG A 271 11.62 -0.80 -20.01
C ARG A 271 10.15 -1.06 -19.62
N VAL A 272 9.19 -0.68 -20.47
CA VAL A 272 7.76 -0.84 -20.16
C VAL A 272 7.37 -2.32 -20.08
N PRO A 273 7.64 -3.17 -21.10
CA PRO A 273 7.37 -4.60 -20.99
C PRO A 273 8.03 -5.28 -19.78
N ILE A 274 9.30 -4.95 -19.50
CA ILE A 274 10.04 -5.54 -18.37
C ILE A 274 9.43 -5.13 -17.03
N ALA A 275 9.19 -3.83 -16.83
CA ALA A 275 8.65 -3.31 -15.58
C ALA A 275 7.22 -3.82 -15.32
N VAL A 276 6.37 -3.88 -16.36
CA VAL A 276 5.02 -4.46 -16.28
C VAL A 276 5.07 -5.93 -15.89
N GLY A 277 5.91 -6.74 -16.55
CA GLY A 277 6.03 -8.16 -16.25
C GLY A 277 6.55 -8.44 -14.84
N LEU A 278 7.60 -7.71 -14.42
CA LEU A 278 8.17 -7.85 -13.07
C LEU A 278 7.19 -7.38 -11.98
N SER A 279 6.49 -6.27 -12.21
CA SER A 279 5.48 -5.79 -11.26
C SER A 279 4.32 -6.77 -11.11
N ALA A 280 3.85 -7.37 -12.21
CA ALA A 280 2.80 -8.39 -12.18
C ALA A 280 3.26 -9.67 -11.46
N LEU A 281 4.50 -10.09 -11.67
CA LEU A 281 5.10 -11.21 -10.94
C LEU A 281 5.17 -10.91 -9.44
N CYS A 282 5.64 -9.73 -9.04
CA CYS A 282 5.63 -9.31 -7.64
C CYS A 282 4.22 -9.36 -7.05
N PHE A 283 3.20 -8.90 -7.79
CA PHE A 283 1.82 -8.93 -7.34
C PHE A 283 1.32 -10.36 -7.06
N GLY A 284 1.61 -11.32 -7.95
CA GLY A 284 1.31 -12.73 -7.69
C GLY A 284 2.08 -13.31 -6.50
N LEU A 285 3.37 -13.00 -6.37
CA LEU A 285 4.20 -13.50 -5.27
C LEU A 285 3.74 -13.01 -3.89
N LEU A 286 3.13 -11.82 -3.81
CA LEU A 286 2.58 -11.27 -2.58
C LEU A 286 1.41 -12.11 -2.01
N HIS A 287 0.83 -13.00 -2.80
CA HIS A 287 -0.26 -13.88 -2.37
C HIS A 287 0.22 -15.22 -1.80
N LEU A 288 1.48 -15.63 -2.03
CA LEU A 288 2.01 -16.89 -1.51
C LEU A 288 1.94 -17.04 0.02
N PRO A 289 2.08 -15.97 0.85
CA PRO A 289 1.87 -16.05 2.29
C PRO A 289 0.48 -16.56 2.70
N ASN A 290 -0.52 -16.48 1.83
CA ASN A 290 -1.87 -17.00 2.11
C ASN A 290 -1.87 -18.52 2.31
N ALA A 291 -0.84 -19.24 1.86
CA ALA A 291 -0.66 -20.67 2.14
C ALA A 291 -0.54 -20.99 3.65
N ALA A 292 -0.34 -19.98 4.51
CA ALA A 292 -0.40 -20.14 5.96
C ALA A 292 -1.83 -20.42 6.46
N VAL A 293 -2.86 -20.02 5.71
CA VAL A 293 -4.29 -20.12 6.10
C VAL A 293 -5.19 -20.74 5.02
N GLN A 294 -4.70 -20.88 3.79
CA GLN A 294 -5.37 -21.51 2.65
C GLN A 294 -4.62 -22.78 2.20
N LYS A 295 -5.29 -23.65 1.43
CA LYS A 295 -4.60 -24.77 0.78
C LYS A 295 -3.63 -24.26 -0.28
N TRP A 296 -2.55 -25.01 -0.50
CA TRP A 296 -1.49 -24.63 -1.44
C TRP A 296 -1.98 -24.50 -2.90
N ASP A 297 -2.85 -25.40 -3.35
CA ASP A 297 -3.42 -25.38 -4.70
C ASP A 297 -4.28 -24.14 -4.93
N VAL A 298 -5.09 -23.77 -3.95
CA VAL A 298 -5.90 -22.53 -3.96
C VAL A 298 -5.00 -21.28 -3.97
N THR A 299 -3.98 -21.27 -3.12
CA THR A 299 -3.01 -20.16 -3.05
C THR A 299 -2.27 -19.98 -4.37
N LEU A 300 -1.87 -21.08 -5.00
CA LEU A 300 -1.18 -21.05 -6.29
C LEU A 300 -2.09 -20.55 -7.41
N LEU A 301 -3.36 -20.96 -7.41
CA LEU A 301 -4.37 -20.47 -8.34
C LEU A 301 -4.55 -18.95 -8.17
N GLN A 302 -4.71 -18.47 -6.94
CA GLN A 302 -4.81 -17.05 -6.61
C GLN A 302 -3.57 -16.26 -7.09
N ALA A 303 -2.37 -16.79 -6.83
CA ALA A 303 -1.13 -16.15 -7.24
C ALA A 303 -1.02 -16.01 -8.77
N ILE A 304 -1.35 -17.06 -9.54
CA ILE A 304 -1.29 -17.01 -11.01
C ILE A 304 -2.35 -16.06 -11.56
N PHE A 305 -3.56 -16.07 -10.99
CA PHE A 305 -4.62 -15.13 -11.35
C PHE A 305 -4.15 -13.68 -11.12
N ALA A 306 -3.59 -13.40 -9.95
CA ALA A 306 -3.04 -12.09 -9.61
C ALA A 306 -1.93 -11.66 -10.57
N ILE A 307 -1.10 -12.57 -11.11
CA ILE A 307 -0.14 -12.20 -12.19
C ILE A 307 -0.89 -11.74 -13.45
N GLY A 308 -1.93 -12.46 -13.88
CA GLY A 308 -2.73 -12.09 -15.06
C GLY A 308 -3.39 -10.71 -14.90
N LEU A 309 -4.14 -10.52 -13.80
CA LEU A 309 -4.75 -9.23 -13.47
C LEU A 309 -3.68 -8.14 -13.25
N GLY A 310 -2.55 -8.53 -12.66
CA GLY A 310 -1.23 -7.90 -12.65
C GLY A 310 -0.92 -7.10 -13.90
N LEU A 311 -0.73 -7.87 -14.98
CA LEU A 311 -0.36 -7.39 -16.31
C LEU A 311 -1.40 -6.41 -16.85
N TYR A 312 -2.68 -6.75 -16.73
CA TYR A 312 -3.78 -5.93 -17.24
C TYR A 312 -3.89 -4.57 -16.53
N LEU A 313 -3.96 -4.53 -15.21
CA LEU A 313 -4.08 -3.25 -14.48
C LEU A 313 -2.81 -2.40 -14.63
N ALA A 314 -1.62 -3.01 -14.78
CA ALA A 314 -0.40 -2.26 -15.04
C ALA A 314 -0.45 -1.52 -16.39
N VAL A 315 -0.99 -2.14 -17.46
CA VAL A 315 -1.18 -1.43 -18.74
C VAL A 315 -2.31 -0.42 -18.69
N VAL A 316 -3.39 -0.67 -17.93
CA VAL A 316 -4.44 0.33 -17.68
C VAL A 316 -3.83 1.56 -17.00
N TYR A 317 -3.05 1.37 -15.94
CA TYR A 317 -2.40 2.46 -15.22
C TYR A 317 -1.42 3.23 -16.10
N LEU A 318 -0.52 2.53 -16.80
CA LEU A 318 0.46 3.19 -17.66
C LEU A 318 -0.18 3.95 -18.82
N TYR A 319 -1.26 3.41 -19.39
CA TYR A 319 -1.94 4.05 -20.50
C TYR A 319 -2.71 5.30 -20.04
N THR A 320 -3.42 5.21 -18.91
CA THR A 320 -4.30 6.28 -18.40
C THR A 320 -3.55 7.34 -17.61
N GLY A 321 -2.52 6.94 -16.88
CA GLY A 321 -1.89 7.73 -15.82
C GLY A 321 -2.81 7.99 -14.63
N GLN A 322 -3.74 7.07 -14.35
CA GLN A 322 -4.77 7.24 -13.33
C GLN A 322 -4.78 6.05 -12.37
N LEU A 323 -4.18 6.20 -11.19
CA LEU A 323 -4.15 5.14 -10.18
C LEU A 323 -5.54 4.89 -9.57
N TRP A 324 -6.35 5.93 -9.40
CA TRP A 324 -7.70 5.80 -8.86
C TRP A 324 -8.57 4.83 -9.69
N LEU A 325 -8.31 4.75 -11.00
CA LEU A 325 -9.04 3.87 -11.88
C LEU A 325 -8.71 2.40 -11.60
N THR A 326 -7.42 2.05 -11.43
CA THR A 326 -7.05 0.67 -11.12
C THR A 326 -7.48 0.28 -9.70
N MET A 327 -7.42 1.22 -8.74
CA MET A 327 -7.99 1.02 -7.39
C MET A 327 -9.48 0.67 -7.47
N LEU A 328 -10.25 1.42 -8.28
CA LEU A 328 -11.69 1.20 -8.44
C LEU A 328 -11.98 -0.13 -9.13
N MET A 329 -11.24 -0.47 -10.19
CA MET A 329 -11.42 -1.71 -10.94
C MET A 329 -11.10 -2.93 -10.07
N HIS A 330 -10.03 -2.86 -9.29
CA HIS A 330 -9.64 -3.92 -8.35
C HIS A 330 -10.69 -4.06 -7.23
N PHE A 331 -11.07 -2.96 -6.58
CA PHE A 331 -12.13 -2.94 -5.58
C PHE A 331 -13.41 -3.64 -6.06
N PHE A 332 -13.87 -3.34 -7.27
CA PHE A 332 -15.13 -3.91 -7.77
C PHE A 332 -15.03 -5.41 -8.10
N ILE A 333 -13.87 -5.91 -8.53
CA ILE A 333 -13.66 -7.36 -8.71
C ILE A 333 -13.81 -8.05 -7.35
N ASP A 334 -13.05 -7.58 -6.36
CA ASP A 334 -13.04 -8.17 -5.02
C ASP A 334 -14.40 -8.02 -4.31
N ALA A 335 -15.01 -6.85 -4.38
CA ALA A 335 -16.32 -6.61 -3.78
C ALA A 335 -17.40 -7.51 -4.38
N ALA A 336 -17.37 -7.74 -5.70
CA ALA A 336 -18.29 -8.67 -6.35
C ALA A 336 -18.10 -10.09 -5.82
N ILE A 337 -16.86 -10.60 -5.82
CA ILE A 337 -16.56 -11.97 -5.36
C ILE A 337 -16.85 -12.14 -3.87
N PHE A 338 -16.40 -11.23 -3.02
CA PHE A 338 -16.58 -11.33 -1.58
C PHE A 338 -18.06 -11.24 -1.20
N CYS A 339 -18.83 -10.34 -1.80
CA CYS A 339 -20.25 -10.22 -1.50
C CYS A 339 -21.07 -11.41 -2.03
N LEU A 340 -20.66 -12.05 -3.14
CA LEU A 340 -21.31 -13.25 -3.67
C LEU A 340 -20.97 -14.51 -2.84
N THR A 341 -19.73 -14.66 -2.42
CA THR A 341 -19.25 -15.83 -1.68
C THR A 341 -19.42 -15.72 -0.17
N HIS A 342 -19.65 -14.51 0.34
CA HIS A 342 -19.67 -14.15 1.77
C HIS A 342 -18.36 -14.45 2.52
N HIS A 343 -17.24 -14.53 1.78
CA HIS A 343 -15.91 -14.79 2.34
C HIS A 343 -14.92 -13.70 1.91
N GLU A 344 -14.00 -13.34 2.83
CA GLU A 344 -12.89 -12.41 2.56
C GLU A 344 -11.71 -13.12 1.86
N THR A 345 -11.77 -14.45 1.73
CA THR A 345 -10.71 -15.29 1.17
C THR A 345 -11.29 -16.46 0.40
N ILE A 346 -10.53 -16.98 -0.58
CA ILE A 346 -10.91 -18.19 -1.30
C ILE A 346 -10.78 -19.40 -0.35
N VAL A 347 -11.86 -20.17 -0.19
CA VAL A 347 -11.94 -21.36 0.66
C VAL A 347 -12.21 -22.60 -0.18
N GLY A 348 -11.75 -23.78 0.27
CA GLY A 348 -12.03 -25.06 -0.39
C GLY A 348 -10.80 -25.73 -1.00
N SER A 349 -10.97 -26.37 -2.15
CA SER A 349 -9.91 -26.98 -2.97
C SER A 349 -10.20 -26.75 -4.44
N THR A 350 -9.16 -26.80 -5.25
CA THR A 350 -9.26 -26.66 -6.70
C THR A 350 -9.66 -27.96 -7.37
N SER A 351 -10.35 -27.83 -8.51
CA SER A 351 -10.71 -28.87 -9.45
C SER A 351 -10.03 -28.62 -10.80
N LEU A 352 -10.05 -29.60 -11.71
CA LEU A 352 -9.53 -29.42 -13.06
C LEU A 352 -10.22 -28.26 -13.82
N ALA A 353 -11.51 -28.04 -13.55
CA ALA A 353 -12.27 -26.95 -14.15
C ALA A 353 -11.72 -25.58 -13.73
N ASP A 354 -11.35 -25.42 -12.46
CA ASP A 354 -10.79 -24.16 -11.94
C ASP A 354 -9.44 -23.83 -12.59
N TRP A 355 -8.59 -24.84 -12.82
CA TRP A 355 -7.32 -24.66 -13.53
C TRP A 355 -7.51 -24.31 -15.01
N ILE A 356 -8.52 -24.88 -15.66
CA ILE A 356 -8.87 -24.52 -17.05
C ILE A 356 -9.40 -23.08 -17.10
N ALA A 357 -10.30 -22.70 -16.20
CA ALA A 357 -10.84 -21.34 -16.11
C ALA A 357 -9.73 -20.31 -15.89
N LEU A 358 -8.86 -20.56 -14.90
CA LEU A 358 -7.67 -19.75 -14.65
C LEU A 358 -6.80 -19.59 -15.89
N THR A 359 -6.54 -20.69 -16.62
CA THR A 359 -5.70 -20.65 -17.82
C THR A 359 -6.33 -19.74 -18.89
N ILE A 360 -7.64 -19.81 -19.09
CA ILE A 360 -8.37 -18.96 -20.04
C ILE A 360 -8.30 -17.49 -19.61
N GLU A 361 -8.54 -17.19 -18.34
CA GLU A 361 -8.48 -15.83 -17.79
C GLU A 361 -7.08 -15.22 -17.85
N PHE A 362 -6.06 -16.02 -17.52
CA PHE A 362 -4.68 -15.60 -17.63
C PHE A 362 -4.31 -15.25 -19.07
N LEU A 363 -4.67 -16.13 -20.03
CA LEU A 363 -4.44 -15.88 -21.45
C LEU A 363 -5.22 -14.66 -21.96
N TYR A 364 -6.41 -14.43 -21.43
CA TYR A 364 -7.23 -13.26 -21.74
C TYR A 364 -6.52 -11.96 -21.36
N PHE A 365 -6.02 -11.84 -20.12
CA PHE A 365 -5.27 -10.65 -19.69
C PHE A 365 -3.91 -10.51 -20.39
N VAL A 366 -3.21 -11.63 -20.66
CA VAL A 366 -1.96 -11.63 -21.43
C VAL A 366 -2.19 -11.11 -22.85
N ALA A 367 -3.26 -11.55 -23.53
CA ALA A 367 -3.56 -11.12 -24.90
C ALA A 367 -3.78 -9.59 -24.99
N VAL A 368 -4.54 -9.02 -24.06
CA VAL A 368 -4.78 -7.57 -23.98
C VAL A 368 -3.50 -6.82 -23.65
N THR A 369 -2.70 -7.35 -22.72
CA THR A 369 -1.40 -6.78 -22.37
C THR A 369 -0.47 -6.75 -23.58
N LEU A 370 -0.34 -7.85 -24.32
CA LEU A 370 0.47 -7.93 -25.54
C LEU A 370 -0.03 -6.94 -26.59
N TRP A 371 -1.35 -6.80 -26.78
CA TRP A 371 -1.92 -5.81 -27.68
C TRP A 371 -1.50 -4.37 -27.32
N MET A 372 -1.42 -4.04 -26.02
CA MET A 372 -0.97 -2.74 -25.54
C MET A 372 0.52 -2.46 -25.82
N MET A 373 1.35 -3.51 -25.98
CA MET A 373 2.81 -3.38 -26.21
C MET A 373 3.20 -2.93 -27.62
N PHE A 374 2.24 -2.58 -28.49
CA PHE A 374 2.52 -2.17 -29.88
C PHE A 374 1.84 -0.86 -30.27
N GLY A 375 2.43 -0.19 -31.27
CA GLY A 375 1.89 1.01 -31.91
C GLY A 375 1.77 2.21 -30.96
N ASN A 376 0.78 3.07 -31.24
CA ASN A 376 0.55 4.30 -30.47
C ASN A 376 0.25 4.03 -28.98
N ARG A 377 -0.32 2.86 -28.65
CA ARG A 377 -0.63 2.46 -27.26
C ARG A 377 0.63 2.36 -26.42
N ARG A 378 1.65 1.65 -26.93
CA ARG A 378 2.97 1.60 -26.30
C ARG A 378 3.59 2.98 -26.16
N LEU A 379 3.55 3.80 -27.21
CA LEU A 379 4.12 5.15 -27.15
C LEU A 379 3.46 6.03 -26.07
N VAL A 380 2.16 5.89 -25.81
CA VAL A 380 1.49 6.58 -24.69
C VAL A 380 2.03 6.09 -23.35
N MET A 381 2.15 4.78 -23.16
CA MET A 381 2.71 4.19 -21.93
C MET A 381 4.17 4.60 -21.70
N GLU A 382 4.98 4.64 -22.76
CA GLU A 382 6.38 5.10 -22.71
C GLU A 382 6.44 6.58 -22.30
N ARG A 383 5.64 7.45 -22.91
CA ARG A 383 5.57 8.87 -22.50
C ARG A 383 5.10 9.05 -21.07
N HIS A 384 4.18 8.20 -20.59
CA HIS A 384 3.81 8.24 -19.19
C HIS A 384 4.97 7.78 -18.30
N ALA A 385 5.68 6.70 -18.64
CA ALA A 385 6.89 6.29 -17.92
C ALA A 385 7.97 7.39 -17.89
N ASP A 386 8.16 8.13 -18.98
CA ASP A 386 9.06 9.29 -19.03
C ASP A 386 8.62 10.39 -18.05
N ARG A 387 7.34 10.77 -18.08
CA ARG A 387 6.79 11.75 -17.11
C ARG A 387 6.88 11.24 -15.67
N PHE A 388 6.78 9.93 -15.48
CA PHE A 388 6.80 9.31 -14.17
C PHE A 388 8.21 9.28 -13.56
N THR A 389 9.24 9.12 -14.40
CA THR A 389 10.64 8.90 -13.99
C THR A 389 11.60 10.04 -14.35
N GLY A 390 11.13 11.08 -15.04
CA GLY A 390 11.94 12.18 -15.58
C GLY A 390 12.29 13.30 -14.59
N ASP A 391 13.16 14.20 -15.03
CA ASP A 391 13.78 15.24 -14.19
C ASP A 391 12.83 16.39 -13.79
N HIS A 392 11.75 16.61 -14.55
CA HIS A 392 10.72 17.60 -14.26
C HIS A 392 9.52 16.93 -13.58
N GLN A 393 9.61 16.78 -12.27
CA GLN A 393 8.51 16.25 -11.47
C GLN A 393 7.28 17.17 -11.52
N HIS A 394 6.12 16.56 -11.65
CA HIS A 394 4.83 17.23 -11.47
C HIS A 394 4.27 16.94 -10.07
N PHE A 395 5.07 17.11 -9.01
CA PHE A 395 4.56 17.15 -7.63
C PHE A 395 4.15 18.55 -7.19
N ASP A 396 4.33 19.55 -8.05
CA ASP A 396 4.04 20.94 -7.74
C ASP A 396 2.53 21.15 -7.58
N PHE A 397 2.02 20.81 -6.39
CA PHE A 397 1.00 21.61 -5.73
C PHE A 397 1.62 22.95 -5.37
N SER A 398 1.90 23.76 -6.38
CA SER A 398 2.00 25.20 -6.20
C SER A 398 0.59 25.67 -5.88
N PHE A 399 0.25 25.79 -4.59
CA PHE A 399 -0.81 26.69 -4.19
C PHE A 399 -0.30 28.10 -4.49
N ASP A 400 -0.58 28.58 -5.70
CA ASP A 400 -0.34 29.97 -6.04
C ASP A 400 -1.37 30.80 -5.28
N PHE A 401 -1.05 31.19 -4.05
CA PHE A 401 -1.85 32.11 -3.24
C PHE A 401 -1.75 33.55 -3.76
N ARG A 402 -1.64 33.72 -5.07
CA ARG A 402 -1.81 35.00 -5.76
C ARG A 402 -3.22 35.03 -6.32
N MET A 403 -4.17 35.38 -5.45
CA MET A 403 -5.36 36.12 -5.87
C MET A 403 -5.06 37.60 -5.75
#